data_AF-A0A2S3ZX03-F1
#
_entry.id   AF-A0A2S3ZX03-F1
#
_cell.length_a   1.000
_cell.length_b   1.000
_cell.length_c   1.000
_cell.angle_alpha   90.00
_cell.angle_beta   90.00
_cell.angle_gamma   90.00
#
_symmetry.space_group_name_H-M   'P 1'
#
loop_
_entity.id
_entity.type
_entity.pdbx_description
1 polymer ?
#
loop_
_entity_poly.entity_id
_entity_poly.type
_entity_poly.pdbx_seq_one_letter_code
_entity_poly.pdbx_strand_id
1 'polypeptide(L)'
;MAFSRAYDPENSDQVFDMLRREILAARLKVTLDRELKRETSEMVMRLAGMKLPPIVQMTHYSCDVQTCAVVKQALDIRAGRRQTMPADEVRRDLGLDG
;
A
#
# COMPACT_ATOMS: atom_id res chain seq x y z
N MET A 1 -3.63 -11.77 28.63
CA MET A 1 -3.18 -10.62 27.82
C MET A 1 -3.52 -10.93 26.37
N ALA A 2 -4.52 -10.25 25.81
CA ALA A 2 -4.88 -10.41 24.41
C ALA A 2 -3.98 -9.50 23.58
N PHE A 3 -3.13 -10.08 22.72
CA PHE A 3 -2.43 -9.30 21.71
C PHE A 3 -3.50 -8.74 20.77
N SER A 4 -3.73 -7.43 20.81
CA SER A 4 -4.55 -6.75 19.83
C SER A 4 -3.94 -7.01 18.46
N ARG A 5 -4.59 -7.88 17.67
CA ARG A 5 -4.18 -8.16 16.29
C ARG A 5 -4.29 -6.85 15.52
N ALA A 6 -3.16 -6.24 15.22
CA ALA A 6 -3.06 -5.01 14.43
C ALA A 6 -3.22 -5.28 12.92
N TYR A 7 -3.99 -6.29 12.56
CA TYR A 7 -4.24 -6.69 11.18
C TYR A 7 -5.68 -7.15 11.03
N ASP A 8 -6.26 -6.89 9.86
CA ASP A 8 -7.56 -7.41 9.48
C ASP A 8 -7.42 -8.86 9.00
N PRO A 9 -8.03 -9.85 9.67
CA PRO A 9 -7.93 -11.26 9.27
C PRO A 9 -8.56 -11.55 7.90
N GLU A 10 -9.46 -10.70 7.41
CA GLU A 10 -10.08 -10.85 6.09
C GLU A 10 -9.20 -10.26 4.98
N ASN A 11 -8.17 -9.49 5.34
CA ASN A 11 -7.18 -8.94 4.41
C ASN A 11 -5.98 -9.89 4.29
N SER A 12 -5.99 -10.72 3.26
CA SER A 12 -4.92 -11.70 2.98
C SER A 12 -3.53 -11.09 2.91
N ASP A 13 -3.42 -9.85 2.45
CA ASP A 13 -2.13 -9.19 2.23
C ASP A 13 -1.52 -8.77 3.57
N GLN A 14 -2.33 -8.20 4.47
CA GLN A 14 -1.89 -7.88 5.83
C GLN A 14 -1.48 -9.15 6.60
N VAL A 15 -2.22 -10.24 6.39
CA VAL A 15 -1.89 -11.54 6.98
C VAL A 15 -0.55 -12.06 6.45
N PHE A 16 -0.31 -12.01 5.14
CA PHE A 16 0.95 -12.46 4.56
C PHE A 16 2.14 -11.62 5.00
N ASP A 17 1.99 -10.31 5.08
CA ASP A 17 3.05 -9.42 5.57
C ASP A 17 3.36 -9.67 7.05
N MET A 18 2.35 -9.90 7.88
CA MET A 18 2.55 -10.28 9.28
C MET A 18 3.30 -11.62 9.37
N LEU A 19 2.85 -12.65 8.68
CA LEU A 19 3.49 -13.98 8.69
C LEU A 19 4.95 -13.90 8.23
N ARG A 20 5.25 -13.08 7.22
CA ARG A 20 6.63 -12.83 6.79
C ARG A 20 7.46 -12.20 7.90
N ARG A 21 6.95 -11.17 8.58
CA ARG A 21 7.64 -10.52 9.70
C ARG A 21 7.91 -11.50 10.83
N GLU A 22 6.94 -12.34 11.18
CA GLU A 22 7.10 -13.35 12.24
C GLU A 22 8.17 -14.39 11.88
N ILE A 23 8.17 -14.92 10.66
CA ILE A 23 9.19 -15.88 10.21
C ILE A 23 10.59 -15.24 10.21
N LEU A 24 10.71 -13.99 9.76
CA LEU A 24 11.99 -13.27 9.77
C LEU A 24 12.47 -13.00 11.19
N ALA A 25 11.57 -12.59 12.08
CA ALA A 25 11.88 -12.38 13.50
C ALA A 25 12.32 -13.70 14.17
N ALA A 26 11.67 -14.82 13.83
CA ALA A 26 12.06 -16.14 14.32
C ALA A 26 13.46 -16.53 13.85
N ARG A 27 13.81 -16.31 12.57
CA ARG A 27 15.16 -16.56 12.03
C ARG A 27 16.22 -15.71 12.72
N LEU A 28 15.92 -14.42 12.93
CA LEU A 28 16.80 -13.52 13.65
C LEU A 28 17.00 -13.99 15.09
N LYS A 29 15.91 -14.38 15.77
CA LYS A 29 15.94 -14.89 17.14
C LYS A 29 16.79 -16.15 17.27
N VAL A 30 16.61 -17.14 16.38
CA VAL A 30 17.45 -18.36 16.35
C VAL A 30 18.92 -18.01 16.21
N THR A 31 19.25 -17.05 15.33
CA THR A 31 20.63 -16.62 15.10
C THR A 31 21.20 -15.95 16.36
N LEU A 32 20.46 -15.01 16.96
CA LEU A 32 20.89 -14.32 18.17
C LEU A 32 21.02 -15.25 19.37
N ASP A 33 20.07 -16.15 19.58
CA ASP A 33 20.12 -17.12 20.67
C ASP A 33 21.34 -18.04 20.51
N ARG A 34 21.69 -18.45 19.28
CA ARG A 34 22.92 -19.21 18.99
C ARG A 34 24.19 -18.44 19.36
N GLU A 35 24.31 -17.18 18.94
CA GLU A 35 25.48 -16.34 19.27
C GLU A 35 25.60 -16.09 20.77
N LEU A 36 24.47 -15.93 21.46
CA LEU A 36 24.40 -15.71 22.90
C LEU A 36 24.47 -17.02 23.71
N LYS A 37 24.64 -18.18 23.07
CA LYS A 37 24.62 -19.53 23.68
C LYS A 37 23.37 -19.78 24.53
N ARG A 38 22.23 -19.28 24.07
CA ARG A 38 20.91 -19.49 24.67
C ARG A 38 20.15 -20.54 23.86
N GLU A 39 19.33 -21.32 24.55
CA GLU A 39 18.44 -22.26 23.88
C GLU A 39 17.29 -21.50 23.20
N THR A 40 16.99 -21.88 21.97
CA THR A 40 15.80 -21.43 21.25
C THR A 40 14.70 -22.47 21.39
N SER A 41 13.47 -22.03 21.67
CA SER A 41 12.31 -22.92 21.71
C SER A 41 12.08 -23.63 20.37
N GLU A 42 11.71 -24.91 20.41
CA GLU A 42 11.38 -25.69 19.21
C GLU A 42 10.37 -25.00 18.29
N MET A 43 9.37 -24.32 18.88
CA MET A 43 8.34 -23.62 18.10
C MET A 43 8.95 -22.51 17.23
N VAL A 44 9.92 -21.77 17.78
CA VAL A 44 10.62 -20.70 17.06
C VAL A 44 11.54 -21.30 15.99
N MET A 45 12.19 -22.43 16.25
CA MET A 45 12.97 -23.14 15.24
C MET A 45 12.10 -23.62 14.07
N ARG A 46 10.92 -24.19 14.35
CA ARG A 46 9.96 -24.60 13.32
C ARG A 46 9.49 -23.40 12.49
N LEU A 47 9.15 -22.30 13.15
CA LEU A 47 8.72 -21.07 12.50
C LEU A 47 9.83 -20.48 11.61
N ALA A 48 11.07 -20.45 12.10
CA ALA A 48 12.23 -19.99 11.32
C ALA A 48 12.48 -20.83 10.06
N GLY A 49 12.19 -22.12 10.12
CA GLY A 49 12.29 -23.06 9.00
C GLY A 49 11.17 -22.95 7.97
N MET A 50 10.11 -22.18 8.23
CA MET A 50 9.02 -22.02 7.27
C MET A 50 9.45 -21.22 6.04
N LYS A 51 8.81 -21.51 4.90
CA LYS A 51 8.97 -20.71 3.68
C LYS A 51 8.28 -19.36 3.86
N LEU A 52 8.89 -18.30 3.35
CA LEU A 52 8.28 -16.98 3.37
C LEU A 52 7.07 -16.96 2.43
N PRO A 53 5.91 -16.45 2.88
CA PRO A 53 4.79 -16.13 2.00
C PRO A 53 5.21 -15.23 0.83
N PRO A 54 4.54 -15.33 -0.33
CA PRO A 54 4.83 -14.50 -1.48
C PRO A 54 4.59 -13.02 -1.17
N ILE A 55 5.31 -12.14 -1.87
CA ILE A 55 5.06 -10.70 -1.81
C ILE A 55 3.85 -10.42 -2.69
N VAL A 56 2.70 -10.12 -2.09
CA VAL A 56 1.57 -9.60 -2.85
C VAL A 56 1.87 -8.12 -3.10
N GLN A 57 2.27 -7.78 -4.33
CA GLN A 57 2.28 -6.39 -4.73
C GLN A 57 0.83 -5.97 -4.79
N MET A 58 0.41 -5.19 -3.79
CA MET A 58 -0.85 -4.49 -3.82
C MET A 58 -0.76 -3.54 -5.01
N THR A 59 -1.24 -3.97 -6.17
CA THR A 59 -1.55 -3.06 -7.26
C THR A 59 -2.68 -2.22 -6.72
N HIS A 60 -2.34 -1.13 -6.04
CA HIS A 60 -3.25 -0.04 -5.83
C HIS A 60 -3.73 0.34 -7.23
N TYR A 61 -4.87 -0.19 -7.65
CA TYR A 61 -5.78 0.56 -8.49
C TYR A 61 -6.27 1.71 -7.62
N SER A 62 -5.37 2.63 -7.30
CA SER A 62 -5.79 3.98 -7.08
C SER A 62 -6.22 4.46 -8.46
N CYS A 63 -7.49 4.19 -8.80
CA CYS A 63 -8.25 5.19 -9.54
C CYS A 63 -8.36 6.35 -8.56
N ASP A 64 -7.25 7.06 -8.37
CA ASP A 64 -7.27 8.37 -7.77
C ASP A 64 -8.26 9.14 -8.63
N VAL A 65 -9.28 9.72 -8.02
CA VAL A 65 -10.31 10.47 -8.73
C VAL A 65 -9.67 11.47 -9.71
N GLN A 66 -8.45 11.94 -9.37
CA GLN A 66 -7.56 12.72 -10.24
C GLN A 66 -7.12 11.99 -11.51
N THR A 67 -6.58 10.77 -11.47
CA THR A 67 -6.15 10.04 -12.69
C THR A 67 -7.34 9.71 -13.58
N CYS A 68 -8.46 9.30 -12.99
CA CYS A 68 -9.69 9.04 -13.72
C CYS A 68 -10.31 10.33 -14.31
N ALA A 69 -10.16 11.49 -13.66
CA ALA A 69 -10.55 12.80 -14.20
C ALA A 69 -9.63 13.26 -15.34
N VAL A 70 -8.31 13.12 -15.20
CA VAL A 70 -7.34 13.48 -16.24
C VAL A 70 -7.56 12.63 -17.51
N VAL A 71 -7.84 11.33 -17.35
CA VAL A 71 -8.18 10.46 -18.49
C VAL A 71 -9.44 10.93 -19.20
N LYS A 72 -10.50 11.29 -18.46
CA LYS A 72 -11.73 11.86 -19.05
C LYS A 72 -11.45 13.17 -19.79
N GLN A 73 -10.70 14.09 -19.19
CA GLN A 73 -10.33 15.36 -19.81
C GLN A 73 -9.50 15.15 -21.09
N ALA A 74 -8.56 14.21 -21.08
CA ALA A 74 -7.74 13.87 -22.25
C ALA A 74 -8.59 13.29 -23.40
N LEU A 75 -9.58 12.45 -23.07
CA LEU A 75 -10.54 11.91 -24.04
C LEU A 75 -11.43 13.01 -24.62
N ASP A 76 -11.89 13.95 -23.79
CA ASP A 76 -12.70 15.08 -24.22
C ASP A 76 -11.92 16.03 -25.15
N ILE A 77 -10.64 16.31 -24.86
CA ILE A 77 -9.75 17.07 -25.74
C ILE A 77 -9.56 16.37 -27.09
N ARG A 78 -9.33 15.04 -27.08
CA ARG A 78 -9.17 14.25 -28.31
C ARG A 78 -10.45 14.21 -29.14
N ALA A 79 -11.61 14.22 -28.48
CA ALA A 79 -12.93 14.32 -29.11
C ALA A 79 -13.31 15.76 -29.52
N GLY A 80 -12.44 16.75 -29.31
CA GLY A 80 -12.69 18.15 -29.64
C GLY A 80 -13.64 18.89 -28.69
N ARG A 81 -14.08 18.24 -27.61
CA ARG A 81 -14.96 18.82 -26.57
C ARG A 81 -14.14 19.53 -25.49
N ARG A 82 -13.38 20.54 -25.89
CA ARG A 82 -12.66 21.39 -24.94
C ARG A 82 -13.68 22.24 -24.19
N GLN A 83 -13.73 22.12 -22.86
CA GLN A 83 -14.37 23.13 -22.03
C GLN A 83 -13.48 24.37 -22.04
N THR A 84 -13.70 25.26 -23.00
CA THR A 84 -13.11 26.60 -23.00
C THR A 84 -14.06 27.50 -22.23
N MET A 85 -13.63 28.06 -21.10
CA MET A 85 -14.39 29.14 -20.47
C MET A 85 -14.42 30.33 -21.43
N PRO A 86 -15.59 30.96 -21.64
CA PRO A 86 -15.69 32.17 -22.45
C PRO A 86 -14.82 33.28 -21.83
N ALA A 87 -14.18 34.09 -22.69
CA ALA A 87 -13.23 35.11 -22.25
C ALA A 87 -13.85 36.10 -21.24
N ASP A 88 -15.16 36.34 -21.35
CA ASP A 88 -15.92 37.27 -20.51
C ASP A 88 -16.09 36.76 -19.07
N GLU A 89 -16.01 35.45 -18.87
CA GLU A 89 -16.07 34.81 -17.55
C GLU A 89 -14.68 34.82 -16.89
N VAL A 90 -13.63 34.59 -17.70
CA VAL A 90 -12.24 34.74 -17.26
C VAL A 90 -11.90 36.18 -16.84
N ARG A 91 -12.44 37.18 -17.54
CA ARG A 91 -12.23 38.60 -17.19
C ARG A 91 -12.88 38.98 -15.86
N ARG A 92 -14.08 38.44 -15.58
CA ARG A 92 -14.78 38.61 -14.30
C ARG A 92 -14.02 38.01 -13.14
N ASP A 93 -13.51 36.79 -13.28
CA ASP A 93 -12.74 36.11 -12.23
C ASP A 93 -11.39 36.80 -11.94
N LEU A 94 -10.78 37.39 -12.98
CA LEU A 94 -9.52 38.13 -12.84
C LEU A 94 -9.73 39.59 -12.41
N GLY A 95 -10.98 40.04 -12.23
CA GLY A 95 -11.29 41.43 -11.84
C GLY A 95 -10.80 42.46 -12.86
N LEU A 96 -10.72 42.09 -14.15
CA LEU A 96 -10.23 42.95 -15.23
C LEU A 96 -11.34 43.79 -15.88
N ASP A 97 -12.51 43.85 -15.24
CA ASP A 97 -13.63 44.68 -15.64
C ASP A 97 -13.43 46.09 -15.09
N GLY A 98 -12.62 46.87 -15.81
CA GLY A 98 -12.44 48.32 -15.64
C GLY A 98 -13.10 49.10 -16.76
#